data_AF-A0A540NKH7-F1
#
_entry.id   AF-A0A540NKH7-F1
#
_cell.length_a   1.000
_cell.length_b   1.000
_cell.length_c   1.000
_cell.angle_alpha   90.00
_cell.angle_beta   90.00
_cell.angle_gamma   90.00
#
_symmetry.space_group_name_H-M   'P 1'
#
loop_
_entity.id
_entity.type
_entity.pdbx_description
1 polymer ?
#
loop_
_entity_poly.entity_id
_entity_poly.type
_entity_poly.pdbx_seq_one_letter_code
_entity_poly.pdbx_strand_id
1 'polypeptide(L)'
;MALLFFNLPSSFFLVSFAFFCIAINLFSITNAPSGAKAARGDCLPVSSLITKQLFHTLFLHKDDTACPAKDFYTYRSFIKASKSFPGFGTTVSLTMRKREIVAFLAQISHETIGGRRTAPDRPYA
;
A
#
# COMPACT_ATOMS: atom_id res chain seq x y z
N MET A 1 -18.78 -13.14 31.51
CA MET A 1 -20.06 -12.60 30.98
C MET A 1 -19.95 -12.21 29.50
N ALA A 2 -19.51 -13.12 28.63
CA ALA A 2 -19.45 -12.89 27.18
C ALA A 2 -20.18 -14.01 26.40
N LEU A 3 -21.11 -14.69 27.06
CA LEU A 3 -21.89 -15.80 26.49
C LEU A 3 -23.32 -15.40 26.14
N LEU A 4 -23.60 -14.11 25.95
CA LEU A 4 -24.93 -13.63 25.52
C LEU A 4 -24.95 -12.95 24.14
N PHE A 5 -23.85 -12.98 23.38
CA PHE A 5 -23.80 -12.38 22.03
C PHE A 5 -24.08 -13.36 20.87
N PHE A 6 -24.31 -14.65 21.15
CA PHE A 6 -24.48 -15.68 20.12
C PHE A 6 -25.94 -16.02 19.76
N ASN A 7 -26.88 -15.10 19.99
CA ASN A 7 -28.27 -15.32 19.58
C ASN A 7 -28.97 -14.03 19.14
N LEU A 8 -28.39 -13.37 18.13
CA LEU A 8 -29.07 -12.31 17.39
C LEU A 8 -29.12 -12.72 15.91
N PRO A 9 -30.26 -12.58 15.22
CA PRO A 9 -30.37 -13.01 13.83
C PRO A 9 -29.29 -12.36 12.96
N SER A 10 -28.75 -13.12 12.01
CA SER A 10 -27.69 -12.72 11.06
C SER A 10 -27.94 -11.36 10.37
N SER A 11 -29.19 -10.92 10.33
CA SER A 11 -29.63 -9.58 9.91
C SER A 11 -29.00 -8.44 10.69
N PHE A 12 -28.73 -8.59 12.00
CA PHE A 12 -28.14 -7.54 12.83
C PHE A 12 -26.65 -7.31 12.50
N PHE A 13 -25.92 -8.38 12.14
CA PHE A 13 -24.53 -8.27 11.71
C PHE A 13 -24.41 -7.51 10.39
N LEU A 14 -25.30 -7.76 9.44
CA LEU A 14 -25.33 -7.07 8.15
C LEU A 14 -25.71 -5.59 8.29
N VAL A 15 -26.69 -5.27 9.15
CA VAL A 15 -27.08 -3.87 9.41
C VAL A 15 -25.95 -3.10 10.08
N SER A 16 -25.25 -3.72 11.04
CA SER A 16 -24.09 -3.11 11.70
C SER A 16 -22.91 -2.91 10.74
N PHE A 17 -22.62 -3.89 9.89
CA PHE A 17 -21.59 -3.79 8.84
C PHE A 17 -21.93 -2.71 7.81
N ALA A 18 -23.18 -2.62 7.38
CA ALA A 18 -23.65 -1.58 6.46
C ALA A 18 -23.53 -0.17 7.07
N PHE A 19 -23.89 -0.01 8.35
CA PHE A 19 -23.72 1.26 9.07
C PHE A 19 -22.25 1.65 9.22
N PHE A 20 -21.39 0.67 9.51
CA PHE A 20 -19.94 0.87 9.58
C PHE A 20 -19.35 1.28 8.22
N CYS A 21 -19.78 0.64 7.12
CA CYS A 21 -19.38 1.03 5.77
C CYS A 21 -19.89 2.44 5.40
N ILE A 22 -21.13 2.79 5.73
CA ILE A 22 -21.68 4.14 5.48
C ILE A 22 -20.92 5.19 6.29
N ALA A 23 -20.58 4.89 7.56
CA ALA A 23 -19.80 5.78 8.41
C ALA A 23 -18.36 6.00 7.88
N ILE A 24 -17.71 4.94 7.37
CA ILE A 24 -16.38 5.04 6.73
C ILE A 24 -16.44 5.88 5.45
N ASN A 25 -17.44 5.65 4.61
CA ASN A 25 -17.62 6.42 3.37
C ASN A 25 -17.91 7.90 3.69
N LEU A 26 -18.73 8.19 4.70
CA LEU A 26 -19.04 9.56 5.13
C LEU A 26 -17.81 10.27 5.75
N PHE A 27 -17.03 9.57 6.57
CA PHE A 27 -15.79 10.09 7.15
C PHE A 27 -14.69 10.34 6.09
N SER A 28 -14.70 9.58 5.00
CA SER A 28 -13.79 9.79 3.86
C SER A 28 -14.17 11.03 3.03
N ILE A 29 -15.46 11.35 2.94
CA ILE A 29 -15.95 12.54 2.21
C ILE A 29 -15.65 13.83 2.98
N THR A 30 -15.70 13.83 4.32
CA THR A 30 -15.45 15.04 5.14
C THR A 30 -13.96 15.32 5.39
N ASN A 31 -13.10 14.30 5.33
CA ASN A 31 -11.65 14.45 5.52
C ASN A 31 -10.87 14.51 4.21
N ALA A 32 -11.55 14.63 3.05
CA ALA A 32 -10.89 14.95 1.80
C ALA A 32 -10.08 16.24 2.01
N PRO A 33 -8.74 16.23 1.93
CA PRO A 33 -7.96 17.44 2.08
C PRO A 33 -8.28 18.36 0.91
N SER A 34 -9.08 19.39 1.15
CA SER A 34 -9.21 20.55 0.29
C SER A 34 -7.89 21.32 0.34
N GLY A 35 -6.91 20.85 -0.44
CA GLY A 35 -5.54 21.33 -0.32
C GLY A 35 -4.70 21.08 -1.57
N ALA A 36 -5.28 21.18 -2.76
CA ALA A 36 -4.51 21.27 -3.98
C ALA A 36 -3.86 22.66 -4.10
N LYS A 37 -2.80 22.92 -3.32
CA LYS A 37 -1.76 23.86 -3.76
C LYS A 37 -0.92 23.11 -4.78
N ALA A 38 -1.19 23.36 -6.05
CA ALA A 38 -0.38 22.94 -7.17
C ALA A 38 1.00 23.61 -7.08
N ALA A 39 1.89 23.04 -6.25
CA ALA A 39 3.31 23.23 -6.47
C ALA A 39 3.59 22.61 -7.84
N ARG A 40 4.04 23.42 -8.80
CA ARG A 40 4.59 22.95 -10.08
C ARG A 40 5.83 22.13 -9.76
N GLY A 41 5.62 20.87 -9.39
CA GLY A 41 6.68 19.94 -9.10
C GLY A 41 7.07 19.31 -10.41
N ASP A 42 8.32 19.53 -10.82
CA ASP A 42 8.93 18.88 -11.97
C ASP A 42 8.52 17.41 -12.05
N CYS A 43 8.17 16.95 -13.25
CA CYS A 43 7.81 15.58 -13.53
C CYS A 43 9.06 14.69 -13.43
N LEU A 44 9.51 14.46 -12.20
CA LEU A 44 10.66 13.63 -11.91
C LEU A 44 10.32 12.15 -12.13
N PRO A 45 11.25 11.35 -12.67
CA PRO A 45 11.04 9.93 -12.86
C PRO A 45 10.90 9.21 -11.51
N VAL A 46 10.15 8.10 -11.47
CA VAL A 46 9.98 7.27 -10.27
C VAL A 46 11.32 6.87 -9.62
N SER A 47 12.37 6.69 -10.42
CA SER A 47 13.73 6.38 -9.96
C SER A 47 14.38 7.46 -9.10
N SER A 48 13.89 8.71 -9.14
CA SER A 48 14.37 9.78 -8.25
C SER A 48 13.69 9.75 -6.88
N LEU A 49 12.53 9.09 -6.77
CA LEU A 49 11.75 8.98 -5.53
C LEU A 49 12.05 7.65 -4.81
N ILE A 50 12.18 6.56 -5.58
CA ILE A 50 12.55 5.24 -5.08
C ILE A 50 13.93 4.91 -5.62
N THR A 51 14.94 5.05 -4.76
CA THR A 51 16.30 4.62 -5.10
C THR A 51 16.40 3.09 -5.01
N LYS A 52 17.40 2.51 -5.68
CA LYS A 52 17.68 1.08 -5.57
C LYS A 52 17.88 0.66 -4.10
N GLN A 53 18.60 1.46 -3.32
CA GLN A 53 18.82 1.18 -1.91
C GLN A 53 17.50 1.17 -1.13
N LEU A 54 16.65 2.19 -1.31
CA LEU A 54 15.34 2.22 -0.66
C LEU A 54 14.46 1.04 -1.07
N PHE A 55 14.47 0.66 -2.35
CA PHE A 55 13.74 -0.53 -2.82
C PHE A 55 14.22 -1.80 -2.11
N HIS A 56 15.53 -2.00 -1.96
CA HIS A 56 16.07 -3.15 -1.24
C HIS A 56 15.74 -3.09 0.26
N THR A 57 15.69 -1.90 0.88
CA THR A 57 15.29 -1.74 2.27
C THR A 57 13.79 -1.99 2.50
N LEU A 58 12.94 -1.65 1.53
CA LEU A 58 11.49 -1.90 1.59
C LEU A 58 11.13 -3.38 1.38
N PHE A 59 12.01 -4.15 0.76
CA PHE A 59 11.80 -5.55 0.44
C PHE A 59 13.06 -6.35 0.81
N LEU A 60 13.38 -6.39 2.11
CA LEU A 60 14.63 -6.91 2.63
C LEU A 60 14.78 -8.42 2.33
N HIS A 61 13.69 -9.17 2.48
CA HIS A 61 13.69 -10.64 2.40
C HIS A 61 13.27 -11.21 1.04
N LYS A 62 12.96 -10.37 0.04
CA LYS A 62 12.37 -10.85 -1.24
C LYS A 62 13.26 -11.83 -2.02
N ASP A 63 14.57 -11.76 -1.80
CA ASP A 63 15.59 -12.58 -2.50
C ASP A 63 16.20 -13.65 -1.59
N ASP A 64 15.64 -13.88 -0.40
CA ASP A 64 16.09 -14.94 0.49
C ASP A 64 15.90 -16.30 -0.18
N THR A 65 16.78 -17.27 0.12
CA THR A 65 16.72 -18.62 -0.48
C THR A 65 15.44 -19.38 -0.15
N ALA A 66 14.73 -18.98 0.92
CA ALA A 66 13.44 -19.51 1.29
C ALA A 66 12.29 -19.01 0.40
N CYS A 67 12.50 -17.95 -0.40
CA CYS A 67 11.48 -17.37 -1.27
C CYS A 67 11.53 -17.98 -2.69
N PRO A 68 10.44 -18.59 -3.18
CA PRO A 68 10.38 -19.14 -4.54
C PRO A 68 10.56 -18.08 -5.64
N ALA A 69 10.24 -16.81 -5.34
CA ALA A 69 10.32 -15.69 -6.27
C ALA A 69 11.67 -14.95 -6.22
N LYS A 70 12.73 -15.59 -5.69
CA LYS A 70 14.08 -15.03 -5.64
C LYS A 70 14.51 -14.50 -7.01
N ASP A 71 15.11 -13.30 -7.03
CA ASP A 71 15.60 -12.60 -8.23
C ASP A 71 14.52 -12.21 -9.26
N PHE A 72 13.24 -12.47 -9.01
CA PHE A 72 12.14 -12.12 -9.92
C PHE A 72 11.78 -10.64 -9.84
N TYR A 73 11.63 -10.10 -8.62
CA TYR A 73 11.25 -8.71 -8.36
C TYR A 73 12.48 -7.78 -8.28
N THR A 74 13.11 -7.51 -9.43
CA THR A 74 14.29 -6.63 -9.49
C THR A 74 13.92 -5.13 -9.52
N TYR A 75 14.80 -4.27 -8.98
CA TYR A 75 14.65 -2.82 -9.13
C TYR A 75 14.58 -2.38 -10.60
N ARG A 76 15.33 -3.06 -11.49
CA ARG A 76 15.34 -2.77 -12.92
C ARG A 76 13.99 -3.07 -13.58
N SER A 77 13.35 -4.19 -13.23
CA SER A 77 12.01 -4.51 -13.75
C SER A 77 10.96 -3.55 -13.21
N PHE A 78 11.05 -3.13 -11.94
CA PHE A 78 10.18 -2.08 -11.38
C PHE A 78 10.27 -0.76 -12.15
N ILE A 79 11.48 -0.21 -12.36
CA ILE A 79 11.65 1.04 -13.12
C ILE A 79 11.28 0.89 -14.60
N LYS A 80 11.50 -0.30 -15.19
CA LYS A 80 11.05 -0.55 -16.56
C LYS A 80 9.52 -0.54 -16.65
N ALA A 81 8.83 -1.19 -15.71
CA ALA A 81 7.37 -1.23 -15.65
C ALA A 81 6.79 0.16 -15.40
N SER A 82 7.37 0.96 -14.50
CA SER A 82 6.87 2.31 -14.20
C SER A 82 6.88 3.22 -15.43
N LYS A 83 7.82 3.03 -16.37
CA LYS A 83 7.87 3.79 -17.63
C LYS A 83 6.74 3.45 -18.59
N SER A 84 6.14 2.27 -18.47
CA SER A 84 4.97 1.87 -19.27
C SER A 84 3.66 2.52 -18.79
N PHE A 85 3.65 3.07 -17.57
CA PHE A 85 2.50 3.74 -16.96
C PHE A 85 2.85 5.21 -16.71
N PRO A 86 2.77 6.09 -17.71
CA PRO A 86 3.23 7.47 -17.60
C PRO A 86 2.44 8.31 -16.58
N GLY A 87 1.26 7.85 -16.13
CA GLY A 87 0.49 8.47 -15.05
C GLY A 87 0.92 8.03 -13.64
N PHE A 88 1.72 6.97 -13.52
CA PHE A 88 2.13 6.41 -12.24
C PHE A 88 3.26 7.24 -11.61
N GLY A 89 3.04 7.74 -10.40
CA GLY A 89 4.02 8.52 -9.67
C GLY A 89 4.27 9.91 -10.27
N THR A 90 3.36 10.40 -11.13
CA THR A 90 3.43 11.72 -11.78
C THR A 90 2.36 12.69 -11.29
N THR A 91 1.68 12.36 -10.19
CA THR A 91 0.66 13.22 -9.54
C THR A 91 1.18 14.64 -9.21
N VAL A 92 0.27 15.62 -9.21
CA VAL A 92 0.56 17.07 -9.15
C VAL A 92 1.51 17.49 -8.00
N SER A 93 1.42 16.88 -6.81
CA SER A 93 2.30 17.21 -5.68
C SER A 93 3.29 16.10 -5.35
N LEU A 94 4.50 16.46 -4.92
CA LEU A 94 5.54 15.49 -4.52
C LEU A 94 5.07 14.59 -3.36
N THR A 95 4.30 15.14 -2.42
CA THR A 95 3.69 14.37 -1.34
C THR A 95 2.71 13.32 -1.87
N MET A 96 1.86 13.69 -2.84
CA MET A 96 0.92 12.74 -3.43
C MET A 96 1.63 11.66 -4.25
N ARG A 97 2.67 12.01 -5.01
CA ARG A 97 3.51 11.03 -5.72
C ARG A 97 4.15 10.00 -4.79
N LYS A 98 4.72 10.47 -3.67
CA LYS A 98 5.28 9.57 -2.65
C LYS A 98 4.20 8.66 -2.05
N ARG A 99 3.02 9.21 -1.74
CA ARG A 99 1.88 8.43 -1.21
C ARG A 99 1.39 7.37 -2.19
N GLU A 100 1.23 7.73 -3.46
CA GLU A 100 0.83 6.82 -4.53
C GLU A 100 1.80 5.64 -4.65
N ILE A 101 3.10 5.93 -4.71
CA ILE A 101 4.13 4.89 -4.83
C ILE A 101 4.16 4.01 -3.57
N VAL A 102 4.13 4.60 -2.37
CA VAL A 102 4.12 3.84 -1.11
C VAL A 102 2.86 2.98 -0.99
N ALA A 103 1.69 3.49 -1.36
CA ALA A 103 0.44 2.74 -1.35
C ALA A 103 0.49 1.54 -2.31
N PHE A 104 0.99 1.76 -3.53
CA PHE A 104 1.20 0.68 -4.49
C PHE A 104 2.15 -0.39 -3.95
N LEU A 105 3.33 0.00 -3.47
CA LEU A 105 4.33 -0.93 -2.96
C LEU A 105 3.80 -1.69 -1.73
N ALA A 106 3.10 -1.02 -0.82
CA ALA A 106 2.50 -1.65 0.35
C ALA A 106 1.43 -2.69 -0.02
N GLN A 107 0.59 -2.40 -1.02
CA GLN A 107 -0.39 -3.37 -1.53
C GLN A 107 0.32 -4.61 -2.09
N ILE A 108 1.35 -4.41 -2.93
CA ILE A 108 2.13 -5.53 -3.48
C ILE A 108 2.80 -6.32 -2.36
N SER A 109 3.42 -5.67 -1.37
CA SER A 109 4.00 -6.33 -0.20
C SER A 109 3.00 -7.22 0.52
N HIS A 110 1.77 -6.74 0.72
CA HIS A 110 0.71 -7.51 1.38
C HIS A 110 0.29 -8.73 0.57
N GLU A 111 0.10 -8.58 -0.75
CA GLU A 111 -0.29 -9.69 -1.63
C GLU A 111 0.82 -10.74 -1.81
N THR A 112 2.09 -10.33 -1.72
CA THR A 112 3.25 -11.24 -1.90
C THR A 112 3.94 -11.63 -0.60
N ILE A 113 3.31 -11.40 0.55
CA ILE A 113 3.93 -11.64 1.86
C ILE A 113 4.23 -13.14 2.06
N GLY A 114 5.50 -13.48 2.25
CA GLY A 114 5.94 -14.83 2.67
C GLY A 114 6.13 -14.97 4.18
N GLY A 115 6.09 -13.84 4.91
CA GLY A 115 6.44 -13.75 6.33
C GLY A 115 5.37 -14.30 7.27
N ARG A 116 5.81 -15.05 8.30
CA ARG A 116 4.99 -15.40 9.47
C ARG A 116 5.07 -14.29 10.52
N ARG A 117 4.11 -14.22 11.45
CA ARG A 117 4.11 -13.29 12.60
C ARG A 117 5.41 -13.29 13.44
N THR A 118 6.23 -14.34 13.31
CA THR A 118 7.50 -14.55 14.02
C THR A 118 8.74 -14.26 13.18
N ALA A 119 8.63 -13.48 12.10
CA ALA A 119 9.78 -13.13 11.26
C ALA A 119 10.83 -12.31 12.05
N PRO A 120 12.13 -12.60 11.88
CA PRO A 120 13.21 -12.02 12.68
C PRO A 120 13.27 -10.48 12.62
N ASP A 121 12.92 -9.87 11.48
CA ASP A 121 13.01 -8.42 11.27
C ASP A 121 11.66 -7.69 11.21
N ARG A 122 10.56 -8.37 11.63
CA ARG A 122 9.12 -8.00 11.55
C ARG A 122 8.41 -8.52 10.29
N PRO A 123 7.08 -8.75 10.32
CA PRO A 123 6.35 -9.39 9.21
C PRO A 123 6.30 -8.56 7.91
N TYR A 124 6.68 -7.28 7.92
CA TYR A 124 6.62 -6.39 6.75
C TYR A 124 8.00 -5.91 6.28
N ALA A 125 9.07 -6.56 6.75
CA ALA A 125 10.44 -6.30 6.30
C ALA A 125 10.73 -6.99 4.96
#